data_AF-A0A1A8P1Z9-F1
#
_entry.id   AF-A0A1A8P1Z9-F1
#
_cell.length_a   1.000
_cell.length_b   1.000
_cell.length_c   1.000
_cell.angle_alpha   90.00
_cell.angle_beta   90.00
_cell.angle_gamma   90.00
#
_symmetry.space_group_name_H-M   'P 1'
#
loop_
_entity.id
_entity.type
_entity.pdbx_description
1 polymer ?
#
loop_
_entity_poly.entity_id
_entity_poly.type
_entity_poly.pdbx_seq_one_letter_code
_entity_poly.pdbx_strand_id
1 'polypeptide(L)'
;AARFVSLLAHQRPPVVGGGTKQEQWCTLLAFLCRGKGDCEDHAALLCSLLLGFGLDAYMCVGTKAKGVSHAWVLTRGTDGTITFWESLTAHRYLHRAVDPDAPPLALQPKPSYPYRTVGCVFNHQSFLANCQPSDAVELCAFDFQNPSRWKAMSEEALKSVCAPASNTSLPPLPPLCAPSVDPAAASNQLELEMRYLVSEHRKDLDLATVWDDHLSYLLSSALSAYETERCTGVSCGNEEFQDAVRRAVPDGHTFKGFPIHFLHRNARRAFATCLRSPFCEEIVSCRGDHVRLAVRVRVFVYPENACARLEDPQKVKNVVVLTPGPQSAQL
;
A
#
# COMPACT_ATOMS: atom_id res chain seq x y z
N ALA A 1 -4.89 4.91 -8.34
CA ALA A 1 -5.61 3.62 -8.24
C ALA A 1 -5.00 2.71 -7.17
N ALA A 2 -3.90 1.99 -7.44
CA ALA A 2 -3.33 0.97 -6.55
C ALA A 2 -3.18 1.40 -5.08
N ARG A 3 -2.55 2.56 -4.84
CA ARG A 3 -2.38 3.10 -3.48
C ARG A 3 -3.70 3.32 -2.73
N PHE A 4 -4.79 3.74 -3.38
CA PHE A 4 -6.13 3.88 -2.77
C PHE A 4 -6.74 2.52 -2.42
N VAL A 5 -6.70 1.56 -3.35
CA VAL A 5 -7.30 0.23 -3.14
C VAL A 5 -6.63 -0.50 -1.97
N SER A 6 -5.31 -0.38 -1.82
CA SER A 6 -4.56 -0.94 -0.69
C SER A 6 -4.93 -0.37 0.69
N LEU A 7 -5.83 0.62 0.76
CA LEU A 7 -6.29 1.28 2.00
C LEU A 7 -7.66 0.78 2.46
N LEU A 8 -8.33 -0.03 1.65
CA LEU A 8 -9.52 -0.75 2.06
C LEU A 8 -9.06 -1.92 2.95
N ALA A 9 -9.90 -2.32 3.92
CA ALA A 9 -9.45 -3.32 4.89
C ALA A 9 -9.54 -4.73 4.28
N HIS A 10 -8.45 -5.49 4.36
CA HIS A 10 -8.49 -6.90 3.96
C HIS A 10 -9.30 -7.71 4.99
N GLN A 11 -10.40 -8.32 4.56
CA GLN A 11 -11.16 -9.28 5.36
C GLN A 11 -11.59 -10.46 4.47
N ARG A 12 -11.20 -11.67 4.86
CA ARG A 12 -11.70 -12.90 4.24
C ARG A 12 -13.17 -13.14 4.58
N PRO A 13 -13.97 -13.76 3.69
CA PRO A 13 -15.37 -14.06 3.97
C PRO A 13 -15.53 -14.88 5.27
N PRO A 14 -16.47 -14.52 6.16
CA PRO A 14 -16.76 -15.32 7.34
C PRO A 14 -17.42 -16.64 6.91
N VAL A 15 -16.88 -17.77 7.34
CA VAL A 15 -17.50 -19.07 7.02
C VAL A 15 -18.76 -19.25 7.87
N VAL A 16 -19.91 -19.35 7.20
CA VAL A 16 -21.16 -19.80 7.83
C VAL A 16 -21.25 -21.32 7.69
N GLY A 17 -21.46 -22.04 8.81
CA GLY A 17 -21.71 -23.49 8.78
C GLY A 17 -20.47 -24.41 8.87
N GLY A 18 -19.32 -23.93 9.34
CA GLY A 18 -18.20 -24.80 9.76
C GLY A 18 -17.32 -25.38 8.65
N GLY A 19 -17.45 -24.91 7.40
CA GLY A 19 -16.50 -25.22 6.32
C GLY A 19 -15.10 -24.63 6.54
N THR A 20 -14.12 -25.05 5.73
CA THR A 20 -12.73 -24.59 5.88
C THR A 20 -12.41 -23.31 5.10
N LYS A 21 -13.14 -23.03 4.01
CA LYS A 21 -13.10 -21.78 3.25
C LYS A 21 -14.46 -21.55 2.58
N GLN A 22 -14.89 -20.29 2.49
CA GLN A 22 -15.97 -19.84 1.62
C GLN A 22 -15.39 -18.78 0.69
N GLU A 23 -15.47 -19.01 -0.62
CA GLU A 23 -15.10 -18.04 -1.63
C GLU A 23 -16.35 -17.23 -1.99
N GLN A 24 -16.28 -15.90 -1.87
CA GLN A 24 -17.40 -15.01 -2.15
C GLN A 24 -16.88 -13.70 -2.75
N TRP A 25 -17.10 -13.54 -4.05
CA TRP A 25 -16.80 -12.31 -4.75
C TRP A 25 -17.92 -11.30 -4.52
N CYS A 26 -17.60 -10.10 -4.02
CA CYS A 26 -18.56 -9.02 -3.85
C CYS A 26 -18.74 -8.22 -5.15
N THR A 27 -19.91 -7.60 -5.31
CA THR A 27 -20.03 -6.50 -6.29
C THR A 27 -19.18 -5.31 -5.80
N LEU A 28 -18.62 -4.52 -6.73
CA LEU A 28 -17.81 -3.35 -6.36
C LEU A 28 -18.56 -2.39 -5.44
N LEU A 29 -19.88 -2.24 -5.61
CA LEU A 29 -20.74 -1.43 -4.74
C LEU A 29 -20.77 -1.99 -3.32
N ALA A 30 -21.00 -3.31 -3.17
CA ALA A 30 -21.02 -3.96 -1.86
C ALA A 30 -19.64 -3.88 -1.16
N PHE A 31 -18.55 -4.03 -1.90
CA PHE A 31 -17.19 -3.89 -1.39
C PHE A 31 -16.90 -2.46 -0.91
N LEU A 32 -17.20 -1.45 -1.71
CA LEU A 32 -17.02 -0.03 -1.35
C LEU A 32 -17.88 0.36 -0.15
N CYS A 33 -19.18 0.01 -0.13
CA CYS A 33 -20.06 0.29 1.02
C CYS A 33 -19.64 -0.43 2.31
N ARG A 34 -18.99 -1.59 2.21
CA ARG A 34 -18.40 -2.31 3.36
C ARG A 34 -17.05 -1.70 3.81
N GLY A 35 -16.32 -1.06 2.90
CA GLY A 35 -14.95 -0.58 3.09
C GLY A 35 -13.93 -1.70 3.37
N LYS A 36 -14.28 -2.96 3.05
CA LYS A 36 -13.50 -4.16 3.36
C LYS A 36 -13.94 -5.38 2.54
N GLY A 37 -13.00 -6.28 2.24
CA GLY A 37 -13.17 -7.44 1.35
C GLY A 37 -11.88 -8.24 1.18
N ASP A 38 -11.90 -9.31 0.39
CA ASP A 38 -10.75 -10.20 0.19
C ASP A 38 -9.80 -9.73 -0.94
N CYS A 39 -8.83 -10.57 -1.36
CA CYS A 39 -7.86 -10.16 -2.38
C CYS A 39 -8.51 -10.02 -3.77
N GLU A 40 -9.53 -10.82 -4.03
CA GLU A 40 -10.35 -10.87 -5.24
C GLU A 40 -11.16 -9.58 -5.36
N ASP A 41 -11.87 -9.16 -4.31
CA ASP A 41 -12.58 -7.88 -4.22
C ASP A 41 -11.64 -6.68 -4.51
N HIS A 42 -10.46 -6.66 -3.89
CA HIS A 42 -9.47 -5.60 -4.09
C HIS A 42 -8.90 -5.62 -5.52
N ALA A 43 -8.60 -6.79 -6.08
CA ALA A 43 -8.09 -6.92 -7.43
C ALA A 43 -9.15 -6.51 -8.48
N ALA A 44 -10.42 -6.84 -8.26
CA ALA A 44 -11.53 -6.41 -9.11
C ALA A 44 -11.69 -4.88 -9.13
N LEU A 45 -11.67 -4.22 -7.97
CA LEU A 45 -11.73 -2.75 -7.89
C LEU A 45 -10.51 -2.10 -8.56
N LEU A 46 -9.30 -2.64 -8.34
CA LEU A 46 -8.09 -2.10 -8.96
C LEU A 46 -8.12 -2.24 -10.49
N CYS A 47 -8.54 -3.41 -11.00
CA CYS A 47 -8.68 -3.64 -12.44
C CYS A 47 -9.70 -2.66 -13.05
N SER A 48 -10.88 -2.53 -12.44
CA SER A 48 -11.93 -1.58 -12.86
C SER A 48 -11.44 -0.13 -12.90
N LEU A 49 -10.67 0.30 -11.89
CA LEU A 49 -10.10 1.65 -11.86
C LEU A 49 -9.06 1.87 -12.96
N LEU A 50 -8.15 0.91 -13.19
CA LEU A 50 -7.12 1.04 -14.23
C LEU A 50 -7.74 1.06 -15.64
N LEU A 51 -8.77 0.25 -15.89
CA LEU A 51 -9.60 0.31 -17.11
C LEU A 51 -10.26 1.69 -17.26
N GLY A 52 -10.81 2.26 -16.17
CA GLY A 52 -11.39 3.60 -16.15
C GLY A 52 -10.38 4.73 -16.43
N PHE A 53 -9.09 4.51 -16.17
CA PHE A 53 -7.98 5.40 -16.57
C PHE A 53 -7.48 5.13 -18.01
N GLY A 54 -8.12 4.22 -18.76
CA GLY A 54 -7.76 3.91 -20.15
C GLY A 54 -6.56 2.96 -20.30
N LEU A 55 -6.19 2.22 -19.26
CA LEU A 55 -5.12 1.22 -19.32
C LEU A 55 -5.66 -0.15 -19.76
N ASP A 56 -4.88 -0.88 -20.55
CA ASP A 56 -5.18 -2.27 -20.93
C ASP A 56 -4.94 -3.21 -19.73
N ALA A 57 -5.96 -3.34 -18.88
CA ALA A 57 -5.88 -4.00 -17.58
C ALA A 57 -6.75 -5.27 -17.48
N TYR A 58 -6.22 -6.25 -16.74
CA TYR A 58 -6.81 -7.58 -16.56
C TYR A 58 -6.63 -8.04 -15.12
N MET A 59 -7.64 -8.70 -14.55
CA MET A 59 -7.45 -9.57 -13.40
C MET A 59 -6.70 -10.83 -13.86
N CYS A 60 -5.76 -11.30 -13.03
CA CYS A 60 -5.08 -12.58 -13.17
C CYS A 60 -5.50 -13.50 -12.03
N VAL A 61 -5.80 -14.77 -12.34
CA VAL A 61 -6.09 -15.80 -11.34
C VAL A 61 -5.04 -16.90 -11.44
N GLY A 62 -4.49 -17.29 -10.30
CA GLY A 62 -3.39 -18.24 -10.23
C GLY A 62 -2.91 -18.45 -8.81
N THR A 63 -1.60 -18.65 -8.61
CA THR A 63 -1.03 -18.96 -7.29
C THR A 63 0.18 -18.10 -6.91
N LYS A 64 0.41 -17.94 -5.61
CA LYS A 64 1.72 -17.51 -5.04
C LYS A 64 2.54 -18.73 -4.60
N ALA A 65 3.69 -18.47 -3.98
CA ALA A 65 4.50 -19.48 -3.30
C ALA A 65 3.64 -20.44 -2.43
N LYS A 66 4.05 -21.71 -2.39
CA LYS A 66 3.33 -22.83 -1.73
C LYS A 66 1.95 -23.16 -2.34
N GLY A 67 1.67 -22.75 -3.58
CA GLY A 67 0.43 -23.09 -4.29
C GLY A 67 -0.82 -22.41 -3.74
N VAL A 68 -0.67 -21.32 -3.00
CA VAL A 68 -1.80 -20.57 -2.43
C VAL A 68 -2.48 -19.78 -3.55
N SER A 69 -3.76 -20.06 -3.81
CA SER A 69 -4.59 -19.30 -4.76
C SER A 69 -4.56 -17.80 -4.44
N HIS A 70 -4.48 -16.96 -5.47
CA HIS A 70 -4.48 -15.51 -5.35
C HIS A 70 -4.92 -14.81 -6.65
N ALA A 71 -5.65 -13.70 -6.51
CA ALA A 71 -5.96 -12.78 -7.60
C ALA A 71 -5.09 -11.49 -7.54
N TRP A 72 -4.53 -11.09 -8.68
CA TRP A 72 -3.80 -9.82 -8.84
C TRP A 72 -4.19 -9.12 -10.14
N VAL A 73 -3.64 -7.94 -10.43
CA VAL A 73 -3.94 -7.19 -11.66
C VAL A 73 -2.70 -7.11 -12.54
N LEU A 74 -2.88 -7.27 -13.85
CA LEU A 74 -1.90 -7.07 -14.90
C LEU A 74 -2.31 -5.87 -15.75
N THR A 75 -1.34 -5.07 -16.18
CA THR A 75 -1.51 -4.08 -17.26
C THR A 75 -0.51 -4.30 -18.36
N ARG A 76 -0.93 -4.11 -19.61
CA ARG A 76 -0.09 -4.16 -20.81
C ARG A 76 0.20 -2.75 -21.28
N GLY A 77 1.48 -2.41 -21.41
CA GLY A 77 1.93 -1.17 -22.05
C GLY A 77 1.77 -1.25 -23.57
N THR A 78 1.70 -0.09 -24.22
CA THR A 78 1.66 0.02 -25.69
C THR A 78 2.95 -0.45 -26.37
N ASP A 79 4.04 -0.48 -25.61
CA ASP A 79 5.35 -1.07 -25.94
C ASP A 79 5.42 -2.59 -25.69
N GLY A 80 4.32 -3.21 -25.24
CA GLY A 80 4.28 -4.61 -24.81
C GLY A 80 4.79 -4.86 -23.39
N THR A 81 5.18 -3.82 -22.64
CA THR A 81 5.66 -3.97 -21.26
C THR A 81 4.57 -4.53 -20.36
N ILE A 82 4.86 -5.64 -19.68
CA ILE A 82 3.92 -6.28 -18.74
C ILE A 82 4.22 -5.80 -17.33
N THR A 83 3.19 -5.33 -16.63
CA THR A 83 3.29 -4.87 -15.24
C THR A 83 2.24 -5.56 -14.38
N PHE A 84 2.68 -6.16 -13.27
CA PHE A 84 1.79 -6.71 -12.24
C PHE A 84 1.59 -5.72 -11.09
N TRP A 85 0.39 -5.73 -10.51
CA TRP A 85 -0.01 -4.88 -9.40
C TRP A 85 -0.60 -5.72 -8.26
N GLU A 86 -0.01 -5.63 -7.08
CA GLU A 86 -0.54 -6.26 -5.86
C GLU A 86 -1.58 -5.34 -5.22
N SER A 87 -2.85 -5.77 -5.23
CA SER A 87 -3.98 -4.95 -4.80
C SER A 87 -3.96 -4.60 -3.31
N LEU A 88 -3.45 -5.50 -2.46
CA LEU A 88 -3.38 -5.33 -1.00
C LEU A 88 -2.20 -4.46 -0.53
N THR A 89 -1.14 -4.28 -1.34
CA THR A 89 0.09 -3.58 -0.92
C THR A 89 0.46 -2.40 -1.82
N ALA A 90 -0.30 -2.18 -2.90
CA ALA A 90 -0.01 -1.25 -3.98
C ALA A 90 1.34 -1.46 -4.70
N HIS A 91 2.04 -2.57 -4.44
CA HIS A 91 3.33 -2.82 -5.06
C HIS A 91 3.17 -3.10 -6.56
N ARG A 92 4.08 -2.52 -7.34
CA ARG A 92 4.16 -2.67 -8.79
C ARG A 92 5.40 -3.48 -9.15
N TYR A 93 5.23 -4.52 -9.96
CA TYR A 93 6.32 -5.37 -10.41
C TYR A 93 6.39 -5.34 -11.94
N LEU A 94 7.55 -4.99 -12.48
CA LEU A 94 7.84 -5.14 -13.90
C LEU A 94 8.05 -6.62 -14.20
N HIS A 95 7.25 -7.20 -15.09
CA HIS A 95 7.46 -8.57 -15.57
C HIS A 95 8.47 -8.57 -16.71
N ARG A 96 9.39 -9.54 -16.67
CA ARG A 96 10.29 -9.88 -17.76
C ARG A 96 10.30 -11.40 -17.82
N ALA A 97 9.79 -11.96 -18.90
CA ALA A 97 9.80 -13.40 -19.10
C ALA A 97 11.26 -13.91 -19.15
N VAL A 98 11.50 -15.05 -18.51
CA VAL A 98 12.72 -15.84 -18.68
C VAL A 98 12.66 -16.47 -20.07
N ASP A 99 13.73 -16.32 -20.84
CA ASP A 99 13.86 -16.94 -22.15
C ASP A 99 14.56 -18.30 -22.00
N PRO A 100 13.84 -19.43 -22.14
CA PRO A 100 14.43 -20.75 -21.96
C PRO A 100 15.44 -21.13 -23.06
N ASP A 101 15.38 -20.47 -24.22
CA ASP A 101 16.22 -20.74 -25.39
C ASP A 101 17.46 -19.81 -25.44
N ALA A 102 17.59 -18.86 -24.51
CA ALA A 102 18.71 -17.94 -24.45
C ALA A 102 20.04 -18.64 -24.12
N PRO A 103 21.20 -18.07 -24.57
CA PRO A 103 22.51 -18.65 -24.31
C PRO A 103 22.78 -18.91 -22.81
N PRO A 104 23.50 -19.99 -22.42
CA PRO A 104 23.71 -20.34 -21.00
C PRO A 104 24.41 -19.28 -20.13
N LEU A 105 25.06 -18.29 -20.76
CA LEU A 105 25.73 -17.16 -20.09
C LEU A 105 24.89 -15.88 -20.09
N ALA A 106 23.70 -15.87 -20.69
CA ALA A 106 22.80 -14.73 -20.69
C ALA A 106 22.22 -14.51 -19.29
N LEU A 107 22.24 -13.26 -18.82
CA LEU A 107 21.69 -12.91 -17.52
C LEU A 107 20.16 -12.97 -17.55
N GLN A 108 19.59 -14.07 -17.06
CA GLN A 108 18.15 -14.25 -16.97
C GLN A 108 17.52 -13.26 -15.96
N PRO A 109 16.33 -12.72 -16.25
CA PRO A 109 15.62 -11.85 -15.31
C PRO A 109 15.18 -12.66 -14.08
N LYS A 110 15.55 -12.21 -12.88
CA LYS A 110 15.08 -12.81 -11.64
C LYS A 110 13.70 -12.22 -11.27
N PRO A 111 12.65 -13.04 -11.10
CA PRO A 111 11.33 -12.55 -10.70
C PRO A 111 11.37 -11.82 -9.35
N SER A 112 10.84 -10.60 -9.32
CA SER A 112 10.69 -9.78 -8.10
C SER A 112 9.32 -9.90 -7.45
N TYR A 113 8.35 -10.50 -8.15
CA TYR A 113 6.96 -10.71 -7.73
C TYR A 113 6.76 -12.06 -7.03
N PRO A 114 5.69 -12.22 -6.22
CA PRO A 114 5.43 -13.45 -5.46
C PRO A 114 4.60 -14.52 -6.23
N TYR A 115 4.10 -14.17 -7.42
CA TYR A 115 3.23 -15.02 -8.25
C TYR A 115 4.02 -16.19 -8.88
N ARG A 116 3.38 -17.34 -8.99
CA ARG A 116 3.99 -18.61 -9.44
C ARG A 116 3.31 -19.18 -10.67
N THR A 117 2.00 -19.37 -10.62
CA THR A 117 1.22 -19.84 -11.79
C THR A 117 0.12 -18.86 -12.16
N VAL A 118 -0.30 -18.84 -13.43
CA VAL A 118 -1.45 -18.10 -13.94
C VAL A 118 -2.29 -19.00 -14.85
N GLY A 119 -3.54 -19.25 -14.44
CA GLY A 119 -4.48 -20.12 -15.15
C GLY A 119 -5.40 -19.37 -16.11
N CYS A 120 -5.85 -18.17 -15.73
CA CYS A 120 -6.62 -17.30 -16.63
C CYS A 120 -6.39 -15.83 -16.32
N VAL A 121 -6.74 -15.00 -17.30
CA VAL A 121 -6.85 -13.55 -17.17
C VAL A 121 -8.18 -13.07 -17.73
N PHE A 122 -8.78 -12.04 -17.14
CA PHE A 122 -10.06 -11.52 -17.62
C PHE A 122 -10.27 -10.06 -17.26
N ASN A 123 -11.19 -9.43 -17.97
CA ASN A 123 -11.69 -8.08 -17.69
C ASN A 123 -13.18 -7.99 -18.07
N HIS A 124 -13.73 -6.78 -18.14
CA HIS A 124 -15.14 -6.54 -18.46
C HIS A 124 -15.58 -6.92 -19.90
N GLN A 125 -14.65 -7.27 -20.80
CA GLN A 125 -14.94 -7.61 -22.20
C GLN A 125 -14.48 -9.01 -22.61
N SER A 126 -13.50 -9.57 -21.90
CA SER A 126 -12.76 -10.77 -22.34
C SER A 126 -12.40 -11.68 -21.18
N PHE A 127 -12.41 -12.99 -21.45
CA PHE A 127 -11.94 -14.03 -20.54
C PHE A 127 -11.01 -14.96 -21.34
N LEU A 128 -9.77 -15.10 -20.88
CA LEU A 128 -8.68 -15.78 -21.59
C LEU A 128 -8.07 -16.84 -20.68
N ALA A 129 -8.14 -18.11 -21.08
CA ALA A 129 -7.47 -19.21 -20.39
C ALA A 129 -6.04 -19.37 -20.92
N ASN A 130 -5.07 -19.59 -20.03
CA ASN A 130 -3.70 -19.90 -20.41
C ASN A 130 -3.64 -21.32 -20.98
N CYS A 131 -3.15 -21.48 -22.20
CA CYS A 131 -2.96 -22.78 -22.86
C CYS A 131 -1.50 -23.04 -23.30
N GLN A 132 -0.55 -22.27 -22.75
CA GLN A 132 0.88 -22.52 -22.93
C GLN A 132 1.32 -23.85 -22.28
N PRO A 133 2.47 -24.43 -22.69
CA PRO A 133 2.99 -25.68 -22.12
C PRO A 133 3.28 -25.64 -20.61
N SER A 134 3.41 -24.45 -20.03
CA SER A 134 3.54 -24.23 -18.60
C SER A 134 2.65 -23.06 -18.18
N ASP A 135 2.05 -23.16 -17.00
CA ASP A 135 1.30 -22.09 -16.34
C ASP A 135 2.21 -21.15 -15.52
N ALA A 136 3.52 -21.42 -15.47
CA ALA A 136 4.48 -20.66 -14.67
C ALA A 136 4.61 -19.19 -15.15
N VAL A 137 4.36 -18.24 -14.25
CA VAL A 137 4.33 -16.80 -14.55
C VAL A 137 5.67 -16.29 -15.10
N GLU A 138 6.79 -16.83 -14.62
CA GLU A 138 8.14 -16.46 -15.07
C GLU A 138 8.46 -16.87 -16.51
N LEU A 139 7.81 -17.91 -17.04
CA LEU A 139 7.93 -18.36 -18.44
C LEU A 139 6.78 -17.83 -19.33
N CYS A 140 5.75 -17.26 -18.72
CA CYS A 140 4.50 -16.92 -19.39
C CYS A 140 4.64 -15.71 -20.33
N ALA A 141 4.28 -15.91 -21.60
CA ALA A 141 4.17 -14.86 -22.60
C ALA A 141 2.73 -14.29 -22.62
N PHE A 142 2.55 -13.06 -22.13
CA PHE A 142 1.25 -12.36 -22.06
C PHE A 142 0.84 -11.72 -23.41
N ASP A 143 0.95 -12.51 -24.48
CA ASP A 143 0.52 -12.16 -25.83
C ASP A 143 -0.91 -12.68 -26.08
N PHE A 144 -1.90 -11.88 -25.69
CA PHE A 144 -3.32 -12.23 -25.80
C PHE A 144 -3.85 -12.24 -27.24
N GLN A 145 -3.07 -11.80 -28.23
CA GLN A 145 -3.43 -11.91 -29.65
C GLN A 145 -3.11 -13.30 -30.23
N ASN A 146 -2.36 -14.13 -29.50
CA ASN A 146 -1.97 -15.45 -29.96
C ASN A 146 -2.87 -16.57 -29.37
N PRO A 147 -3.80 -17.15 -30.15
CA PRO A 147 -4.72 -18.17 -29.66
C PRO A 147 -4.06 -19.52 -29.32
N SER A 148 -2.79 -19.75 -29.69
CA SER A 148 -2.03 -20.92 -29.23
C SER A 148 -1.42 -20.74 -27.84
N ARG A 149 -1.47 -19.53 -27.28
CA ARG A 149 -1.00 -19.19 -25.92
C ARG A 149 -2.15 -18.84 -24.98
N TRP A 150 -3.16 -18.14 -25.49
CA TRP A 150 -4.32 -17.68 -24.73
C TRP A 150 -5.62 -18.00 -25.45
N LYS A 151 -6.41 -18.92 -24.91
CA LYS A 151 -7.70 -19.31 -25.47
C LYS A 151 -8.80 -18.40 -24.93
N ALA A 152 -9.30 -17.51 -25.76
CA ALA A 152 -10.45 -16.67 -25.44
C ALA A 152 -11.75 -17.48 -25.34
N MET A 153 -12.62 -17.10 -24.40
CA MET A 153 -14.03 -17.45 -24.41
C MET A 153 -14.75 -16.69 -25.54
N SER A 154 -15.76 -17.28 -26.18
CA SER A 154 -16.47 -16.60 -27.25
C SER A 154 -17.30 -15.41 -26.73
N GLU A 155 -17.44 -14.38 -27.55
CA GLU A 155 -18.21 -13.19 -27.17
C GLU A 155 -19.69 -13.52 -26.92
N GLU A 156 -20.25 -14.50 -27.62
CA GLU A 156 -21.64 -14.91 -27.48
C GLU A 156 -21.87 -15.57 -26.11
N ALA A 157 -20.93 -16.42 -25.67
CA ALA A 157 -20.96 -17.01 -24.35
C ALA A 157 -20.87 -15.93 -23.26
N LEU A 158 -19.91 -15.01 -23.37
CA LEU A 158 -19.78 -13.86 -22.46
C LEU A 158 -21.05 -13.01 -22.44
N LYS A 159 -21.60 -12.65 -23.61
CA LYS A 159 -22.84 -11.86 -23.75
C LYS A 159 -24.05 -12.59 -23.16
N SER A 160 -24.13 -13.91 -23.22
CA SER A 160 -25.22 -14.69 -22.61
C SER A 160 -25.19 -14.68 -21.07
N VAL A 161 -24.00 -14.78 -20.46
CA VAL A 161 -23.85 -14.80 -19.01
C VAL A 161 -23.92 -13.39 -18.43
N CYS A 162 -23.26 -12.43 -19.11
CA CYS A 162 -23.20 -11.03 -18.71
C CYS A 162 -24.34 -10.16 -19.28
N ALA A 163 -25.38 -10.76 -19.86
CA ALA A 163 -26.49 -10.04 -20.48
C ALA A 163 -27.09 -9.00 -19.52
N PRO A 164 -27.57 -7.84 -20.01
CA PRO A 164 -28.21 -6.84 -19.15
C PRO A 164 -29.35 -7.43 -18.31
N ALA A 165 -30.17 -8.29 -18.92
CA ALA A 165 -31.28 -8.99 -18.26
C ALA A 165 -30.87 -9.95 -17.12
N SER A 166 -29.60 -10.37 -17.06
CA SER A 166 -29.04 -11.20 -15.99
C SER A 166 -28.64 -10.39 -14.75
N ASN A 167 -28.37 -9.08 -14.92
CA ASN A 167 -27.77 -8.19 -13.92
C ASN A 167 -28.67 -6.98 -13.57
N THR A 168 -29.88 -6.91 -14.12
CA THR A 168 -30.77 -5.72 -14.19
C THR A 168 -31.29 -5.14 -12.87
N SER A 169 -31.04 -5.76 -11.71
CA SER A 169 -31.53 -5.28 -10.41
C SER A 169 -30.52 -4.41 -9.64
N LEU A 170 -29.26 -4.37 -10.09
CA LEU A 170 -28.24 -3.56 -9.42
C LEU A 170 -28.25 -2.13 -9.99
N PRO A 171 -28.32 -1.09 -9.13
CA PRO A 171 -28.19 0.28 -9.59
C PRO A 171 -26.79 0.48 -10.22
N PRO A 172 -26.64 1.42 -11.18
CA PRO A 172 -25.32 1.76 -11.71
C PRO A 172 -24.40 2.14 -10.56
N LEU A 173 -23.14 1.68 -10.63
CA LEU A 173 -22.13 2.00 -9.64
C LEU A 173 -22.04 3.53 -9.48
N PRO A 174 -22.32 4.08 -8.29
CA PRO A 174 -22.16 5.50 -8.06
C PRO A 174 -20.68 5.87 -8.26
N PRO A 175 -20.39 7.08 -8.77
CA PRO A 175 -19.01 7.55 -8.89
C PRO A 175 -18.37 7.59 -7.49
N LEU A 176 -17.06 7.35 -7.42
CA LEU A 176 -16.34 7.43 -6.15
C LEU A 176 -16.52 8.81 -5.52
N CYS A 177 -16.92 8.82 -4.25
CA CYS A 177 -17.13 10.05 -3.50
C CYS A 177 -15.79 10.76 -3.28
N ALA A 178 -15.76 12.07 -3.57
CA ALA A 178 -14.62 12.92 -3.23
C ALA A 178 -14.39 12.91 -1.70
N PRO A 179 -13.14 13.06 -1.23
CA PRO A 179 -12.87 13.16 0.20
C PRO A 179 -13.57 14.39 0.79
N SER A 180 -14.33 14.20 1.88
CA SER A 180 -15.02 15.27 2.61
C SER A 180 -14.19 15.84 3.78
N VAL A 181 -12.91 15.46 3.86
CA VAL A 181 -11.98 15.84 4.92
C VAL A 181 -10.90 16.73 4.32
N ASP A 182 -10.73 17.94 4.86
CA ASP A 182 -9.55 18.75 4.55
C ASP A 182 -8.29 18.07 5.13
N PRO A 183 -7.32 17.64 4.29
CA PRO A 183 -6.07 17.06 4.76
C PRO A 183 -5.22 18.03 5.59
N ALA A 184 -5.29 19.34 5.35
CA ALA A 184 -4.49 20.33 6.06
C ALA A 184 -4.98 20.51 7.51
N ALA A 185 -6.26 20.84 7.71
CA ALA A 185 -6.86 20.93 9.03
C ALA A 185 -6.76 19.59 9.80
N ALA A 186 -7.01 18.46 9.14
CA ALA A 186 -6.90 17.14 9.78
C ALA A 186 -5.46 16.80 10.21
N SER A 187 -4.45 17.24 9.45
CA SER A 187 -3.03 17.10 9.83
C SER A 187 -2.71 17.93 11.06
N ASN A 188 -3.08 19.21 11.05
CA ASN A 188 -2.76 20.15 12.13
C ASN A 188 -3.46 19.75 13.44
N GLN A 189 -4.73 19.33 13.39
CA GLN A 189 -5.48 18.86 14.55
C GLN A 189 -4.84 17.62 15.17
N LEU A 190 -4.49 16.62 14.35
CA LEU A 190 -3.87 15.38 14.82
C LEU A 190 -2.44 15.60 15.33
N GLU A 191 -1.70 16.57 14.77
CA GLU A 191 -0.41 17.01 15.30
C GLU A 191 -0.55 17.63 16.69
N LEU A 192 -1.51 18.54 16.88
CA LEU A 192 -1.77 19.18 18.17
C LEU A 192 -2.17 18.16 19.25
N GLU A 193 -3.07 17.24 18.93
CA GLU A 193 -3.47 16.15 19.84
C GLU A 193 -2.29 15.24 20.20
N MET A 194 -1.41 14.92 19.25
CA MET A 194 -0.21 14.12 19.52
C MET A 194 0.83 14.88 20.36
N ARG A 195 1.04 16.19 20.11
CA ARG A 195 1.89 17.04 20.97
C ARG A 195 1.34 17.10 22.41
N TYR A 196 0.03 17.23 22.59
CA TYR A 196 -0.59 17.21 23.90
C TYR A 196 -0.37 15.86 24.61
N LEU A 197 -0.61 14.73 23.95
CA LEU A 197 -0.42 13.39 24.52
C LEU A 197 1.04 13.10 24.91
N VAL A 198 2.01 13.52 24.08
CA VAL A 198 3.44 13.43 24.40
C VAL A 198 3.80 14.29 25.61
N SER A 199 3.25 15.51 25.69
CA SER A 199 3.54 16.45 26.78
C SER A 199 3.01 15.95 28.12
N GLU A 200 1.77 15.45 28.16
CA GLU A 200 1.18 14.89 29.40
C GLU A 200 1.91 13.62 29.83
N HIS A 201 2.21 12.69 28.92
CA HIS A 201 2.96 11.48 29.28
C HIS A 201 4.38 11.78 29.80
N ARG A 202 5.04 12.81 29.26
CA ARG A 202 6.33 13.28 29.80
C ARG A 202 6.20 13.95 31.16
N LYS A 203 5.12 14.70 31.38
CA LYS A 203 4.80 15.30 32.68
C LYS A 203 4.51 14.25 33.75
N ASP A 204 3.85 13.15 33.40
CA ASP A 204 3.66 11.98 34.28
C ASP A 204 4.98 11.28 34.68
N LEU A 205 6.08 11.57 33.97
CA LEU A 205 7.44 11.05 34.22
C LEU A 205 8.38 12.10 34.86
N ASP A 206 7.83 13.25 35.27
CA ASP A 206 8.53 14.45 35.73
C ASP A 206 9.54 15.02 34.71
N LEU A 207 9.20 14.97 33.42
CA LEU A 207 10.05 15.46 32.32
C LEU A 207 9.54 16.76 31.69
N ALA A 208 10.43 17.75 31.62
CA ALA A 208 10.20 18.96 30.84
C ALA A 208 10.02 18.62 29.35
N THR A 209 9.18 19.39 28.65
CA THR A 209 8.88 19.21 27.22
C THR A 209 9.14 20.52 26.48
N VAL A 210 10.12 20.50 25.58
CA VAL A 210 10.49 21.63 24.71
C VAL A 210 10.23 21.21 23.27
N TRP A 211 9.40 21.96 22.54
CA TRP A 211 9.08 21.69 21.14
C TRP A 211 10.05 22.42 20.19
N ASP A 212 10.47 21.75 19.12
CA ASP A 212 11.28 22.32 18.05
C ASP A 212 10.47 22.39 16.74
N ASP A 213 9.86 23.55 16.51
CA ASP A 213 9.02 23.78 15.33
C ASP A 213 9.82 23.84 14.01
N HIS A 214 11.12 24.18 14.06
CA HIS A 214 11.97 24.14 12.88
C HIS A 214 12.21 22.70 12.43
N LEU A 215 12.53 21.79 13.36
CA LEU A 215 12.63 20.38 13.00
C LEU A 215 11.27 19.82 12.58
N SER A 216 10.18 20.11 13.29
CA SER A 216 8.82 19.70 12.86
C SER A 216 8.50 20.17 11.44
N TYR A 217 8.97 21.35 11.03
CA TYR A 217 8.89 21.80 9.65
C TYR A 217 9.71 20.92 8.71
N LEU A 218 11.00 20.67 8.99
CA LEU A 218 11.87 19.82 8.15
C LEU A 218 11.30 18.41 7.93
N LEU A 219 10.70 17.80 8.95
CA LEU A 219 10.05 16.49 8.84
C LEU A 219 8.89 16.45 7.83
N SER A 220 8.35 17.60 7.43
CA SER A 220 7.33 17.68 6.38
C SER A 220 7.81 17.11 5.05
N SER A 221 9.09 17.26 4.71
CA SER A 221 9.66 16.74 3.45
C SER A 221 9.72 15.21 3.47
N ALA A 222 10.23 14.62 4.56
CA ALA A 222 10.29 13.17 4.76
C ALA A 222 8.89 12.51 4.70
N LEU A 223 7.88 13.11 5.35
CA LEU A 223 6.51 12.57 5.31
C LEU A 223 5.91 12.59 3.89
N SER A 224 6.18 13.63 3.09
CA SER A 224 5.78 13.70 1.69
C SER A 224 6.56 12.69 0.82
N ALA A 225 7.86 12.53 1.05
CA ALA A 225 8.70 11.55 0.37
C ALA A 225 8.19 10.12 0.60
N TYR A 226 7.91 9.74 1.85
CA TYR A 226 7.40 8.40 2.18
C TYR A 226 6.06 8.06 1.53
N GLU A 227 5.16 9.03 1.34
CA GLU A 227 3.90 8.75 0.62
C GLU A 227 4.09 8.72 -0.89
N THR A 228 4.95 9.59 -1.44
CA THR A 228 5.36 9.53 -2.85
C THR A 228 5.99 8.17 -3.19
N GLU A 229 6.85 7.65 -2.32
CA GLU A 229 7.48 6.33 -2.46
C GLU A 229 6.43 5.21 -2.48
N ARG A 230 5.40 5.26 -1.62
CA ARG A 230 4.28 4.29 -1.66
C ARG A 230 3.37 4.43 -2.88
N CYS A 231 3.25 5.63 -3.44
CA CYS A 231 2.46 5.88 -4.65
C CYS A 231 3.17 5.43 -5.93
N THR A 232 4.50 5.50 -5.98
CA THR A 232 5.29 5.39 -7.23
C THR A 232 6.26 4.21 -7.25
N GLY A 233 6.69 3.74 -6.08
CA GLY A 233 7.82 2.84 -5.89
C GLY A 233 9.19 3.53 -5.95
N VAL A 234 9.25 4.87 -6.03
CA VAL A 234 10.48 5.65 -6.18
C VAL A 234 10.70 6.50 -4.93
N SER A 235 11.86 6.33 -4.29
CA SER A 235 12.29 7.17 -3.16
C SER A 235 12.94 8.45 -3.69
N CYS A 236 12.53 9.61 -3.18
CA CYS A 236 13.01 10.93 -3.59
C CYS A 236 13.24 11.81 -2.35
N GLY A 237 14.24 12.71 -2.38
CA GLY A 237 14.41 13.73 -1.34
C GLY A 237 15.08 13.28 -0.04
N ASN A 238 15.60 12.05 0.03
CA ASN A 238 16.18 11.48 1.27
C ASN A 238 17.56 12.07 1.60
N GLU A 239 18.39 12.38 0.59
CA GLU A 239 19.72 12.96 0.81
C GLU A 239 19.61 14.40 1.29
N GLU A 240 18.73 15.19 0.66
CA GLU A 240 18.43 16.57 1.01
C GLU A 240 17.78 16.67 2.40
N PHE A 241 16.91 15.72 2.76
CA PHE A 241 16.36 15.60 4.11
C PHE A 241 17.46 15.31 5.14
N GLN A 242 18.35 14.34 4.89
CA GLN A 242 19.45 14.02 5.79
C GLN A 242 20.40 15.20 5.99
N ASP A 243 20.75 15.90 4.92
CA ASP A 243 21.61 17.09 4.98
C ASP A 243 20.93 18.24 5.74
N ALA A 244 19.64 18.51 5.48
CA ALA A 244 18.87 19.48 6.25
C ALA A 244 18.79 19.15 7.75
N VAL A 245 18.61 17.88 8.11
CA VAL A 245 18.63 17.42 9.51
C VAL A 245 20.03 17.55 10.13
N ARG A 246 21.09 17.15 9.42
CA ARG A 246 22.49 17.32 9.89
C ARG A 246 22.83 18.79 10.15
N ARG A 247 22.30 19.71 9.34
CA ARG A 247 22.49 21.16 9.51
C ARG A 247 21.62 21.78 10.61
N ALA A 248 20.51 21.14 10.99
CA ALA A 248 19.61 21.61 12.04
C ALA A 248 19.94 21.06 13.44
N VAL A 249 20.62 19.91 13.52
CA VAL A 249 21.05 19.29 14.78
C VAL A 249 22.43 19.82 15.17
N PRO A 250 22.60 20.48 16.34
CA PRO A 250 23.90 21.00 16.76
C PRO A 250 24.93 19.90 17.03
N ASP A 251 26.22 20.26 16.97
CA ASP A 251 27.30 19.35 17.35
C ASP A 251 27.08 18.73 18.75
N GLY A 252 27.47 17.47 18.89
CA GLY A 252 27.26 16.68 20.11
C GLY A 252 25.81 16.22 20.35
N HIS A 253 24.84 16.57 19.51
CA HIS A 253 23.45 16.10 19.61
C HIS A 253 23.19 14.95 18.63
N THR A 254 22.10 14.20 18.84
CA THR A 254 21.72 13.07 17.99
C THR A 254 20.32 13.24 17.42
N PHE A 255 20.16 13.03 16.12
CA PHE A 255 18.84 12.84 15.54
C PHE A 255 18.35 11.42 15.82
N LYS A 256 17.22 11.28 16.52
CA LYS A 256 16.43 10.05 16.52
C LYS A 256 15.10 10.31 15.85
N GLY A 257 14.63 9.34 15.06
CA GLY A 257 13.42 9.48 14.29
C GLY A 257 12.77 8.13 14.05
N PHE A 258 11.45 8.10 14.18
CA PHE A 258 10.63 6.91 14.12
C PHE A 258 9.45 7.27 13.18
N PRO A 259 9.30 6.67 11.98
CA PRO A 259 8.21 6.94 11.00
C PRO A 259 7.18 5.79 10.78
N ILE A 260 5.85 5.98 10.99
CA ILE A 260 4.61 5.10 10.78
C ILE A 260 3.82 5.64 9.63
N HIS A 261 2.85 4.82 9.30
CA HIS A 261 1.65 5.14 8.61
C HIS A 261 0.40 4.72 9.44
N PHE A 262 -0.38 5.67 9.95
CA PHE A 262 -1.62 5.40 10.70
C PHE A 262 -2.85 5.41 9.81
N LEU A 263 -3.84 4.65 10.28
CA LEU A 263 -4.97 4.16 9.50
C LEU A 263 -6.33 4.75 9.93
N HIS A 264 -6.22 5.68 10.85
CA HIS A 264 -7.29 6.29 11.62
C HIS A 264 -6.77 7.64 12.11
N ARG A 265 -7.66 8.59 12.32
CA ARG A 265 -7.31 9.93 12.84
C ARG A 265 -7.41 10.03 14.37
N ASN A 266 -7.47 8.89 15.08
CA ASN A 266 -7.54 8.85 16.54
C ASN A 266 -6.14 8.96 17.15
N ALA A 267 -5.81 10.12 17.74
CA ALA A 267 -4.52 10.40 18.37
C ALA A 267 -4.18 9.46 19.54
N ARG A 268 -5.15 9.16 20.41
CA ARG A 268 -4.92 8.30 21.60
C ARG A 268 -4.51 6.88 21.20
N ARG A 269 -5.22 6.28 20.23
CA ARG A 269 -4.89 4.94 19.68
C ARG A 269 -3.56 4.95 18.93
N ALA A 270 -3.26 6.05 18.25
CA ALA A 270 -1.97 6.27 17.59
C ALA A 270 -0.84 6.31 18.61
N PHE A 271 -0.89 7.21 19.59
CA PHE A 271 0.10 7.36 20.67
C PHE A 271 0.31 6.07 21.46
N ALA A 272 -0.76 5.40 21.88
CA ALA A 272 -0.68 4.09 22.55
C ALA A 272 -0.08 2.98 21.66
N THR A 273 -0.06 3.17 20.32
CA THR A 273 0.65 2.28 19.38
C THR A 273 2.12 2.64 19.23
N CYS A 274 2.47 3.92 19.34
CA CYS A 274 3.85 4.39 19.40
C CYS A 274 4.56 3.82 20.62
N LEU A 275 3.96 3.97 21.81
CA LEU A 275 4.55 3.49 23.08
C LEU A 275 4.73 1.97 23.16
N ARG A 276 4.04 1.15 22.34
CA ARG A 276 4.33 -0.30 22.23
C ARG A 276 5.66 -0.61 21.54
N SER A 277 6.37 0.40 21.02
CA SER A 277 7.68 0.24 20.42
C SER A 277 8.74 0.78 21.38
N PRO A 278 9.66 -0.05 21.91
CA PRO A 278 10.63 0.39 22.92
C PRO A 278 11.52 1.53 22.42
N PHE A 279 11.84 1.56 21.12
CA PHE A 279 12.57 2.67 20.51
C PHE A 279 11.80 4.01 20.55
N CYS A 280 10.47 3.99 20.46
CA CYS A 280 9.66 5.21 20.58
C CYS A 280 9.45 5.61 22.04
N GLU A 281 9.34 4.63 22.93
CA GLU A 281 9.27 4.85 24.37
C GLU A 281 10.58 5.46 24.89
N GLU A 282 11.75 4.95 24.48
CA GLU A 282 13.07 5.54 24.75
C GLU A 282 13.16 7.00 24.29
N ILE A 283 12.68 7.27 23.08
CA ILE A 283 12.62 8.58 22.46
C ILE A 283 11.71 9.54 23.26
N VAL A 284 10.49 9.12 23.59
CA VAL A 284 9.50 9.95 24.30
C VAL A 284 9.87 10.15 25.78
N SER A 285 10.48 9.15 26.43
CA SER A 285 10.89 9.17 27.84
C SER A 285 12.32 9.69 28.06
N CYS A 286 12.96 10.23 27.01
CA CYS A 286 14.34 10.68 27.08
C CYS A 286 14.53 11.85 28.07
N ARG A 287 15.60 11.76 28.85
CA ARG A 287 16.01 12.70 29.91
C ARG A 287 17.29 13.44 29.49
N GLY A 288 17.38 14.72 29.82
CA GLY A 288 18.56 15.55 29.58
C GLY A 288 18.19 17.03 29.38
N ASP A 289 19.14 17.92 29.66
CA ASP A 289 18.88 19.38 29.72
C ASP A 289 18.62 20.01 28.34
N HIS A 290 19.07 19.34 27.28
CA HIS A 290 18.96 19.80 25.89
C HIS A 290 18.04 18.91 25.02
N VAL A 291 17.10 18.19 25.66
CA VAL A 291 16.08 17.39 24.93
C VAL A 291 15.09 18.32 24.23
N ARG A 292 14.89 18.10 22.93
CA ARG A 292 13.87 18.78 22.11
C ARG A 292 12.98 17.76 21.40
N LEU A 293 11.69 18.01 21.32
CA LEU A 293 10.70 17.12 20.70
C LEU A 293 10.17 17.76 19.42
N ALA A 294 9.90 16.96 18.38
CA ALA A 294 9.44 17.48 17.09
C ALA A 294 8.44 16.52 16.43
N VAL A 295 7.17 16.61 16.85
CA VAL A 295 6.10 15.83 16.22
C VAL A 295 5.67 16.53 14.93
N ARG A 296 5.53 15.75 13.86
CA ARG A 296 4.95 16.20 12.59
C ARG A 296 3.95 15.17 12.09
N VAL A 297 2.77 15.61 11.65
CA VAL A 297 1.72 14.73 11.12
C VAL A 297 1.30 15.17 9.71
N ARG A 298 1.03 14.20 8.84
CA ARG A 298 0.40 14.40 7.53
C ARG A 298 -0.74 13.41 7.36
N VAL A 299 -1.92 13.92 7.03
CA VAL A 299 -3.10 13.15 6.65
C VAL A 299 -3.22 13.19 5.13
N PHE A 300 -3.08 12.03 4.49
CA PHE A 300 -3.35 11.85 3.07
C PHE A 300 -4.78 11.31 2.90
N VAL A 301 -5.56 11.98 2.07
CA VAL A 301 -6.97 11.64 1.82
C VAL A 301 -7.13 11.01 0.44
N TYR A 302 -7.93 9.95 0.38
CA TYR A 302 -8.29 9.26 -0.85
C TYR A 302 -9.83 9.19 -0.97
N PRO A 303 -10.39 8.83 -2.14
CA PRO A 303 -11.84 8.72 -2.34
C PRO A 303 -12.52 7.81 -1.32
N GLU A 304 -13.85 7.93 -1.18
CA GLU A 304 -14.63 7.26 -0.13
C GLU A 304 -14.18 7.58 1.30
N ASN A 305 -13.52 8.73 1.49
CA ASN A 305 -12.84 9.10 2.74
C ASN A 305 -11.84 8.04 3.23
N ALA A 306 -11.29 7.22 2.33
CA ALA A 306 -10.32 6.20 2.66
C ALA A 306 -9.05 6.84 3.25
N CYS A 307 -8.96 6.81 4.58
CA CYS A 307 -7.76 7.13 5.33
C CYS A 307 -6.93 5.86 5.46
N ALA A 308 -5.65 5.98 5.17
CA ALA A 308 -4.88 4.87 4.64
C ALA A 308 -4.68 3.67 5.60
N ARG A 309 -5.35 2.52 5.37
CA ARG A 309 -5.25 1.30 6.23
C ARG A 309 -4.29 0.22 5.73
N LEU A 310 -3.61 -0.48 6.65
CA LEU A 310 -3.30 -1.91 6.53
C LEU A 310 -2.99 -2.58 7.88
N GLU A 311 -3.54 -3.78 8.08
CA GLU A 311 -3.23 -4.68 9.19
C GLU A 311 -2.02 -5.58 8.86
N ASP A 312 -0.80 -5.16 9.22
CA ASP A 312 0.31 -6.08 9.55
C ASP A 312 1.40 -5.31 10.34
N PRO A 313 1.77 -5.71 11.57
CA PRO A 313 2.66 -4.93 12.45
C PRO A 313 4.12 -4.72 11.98
N GLN A 314 4.52 -5.24 10.81
CA GLN A 314 5.94 -5.28 10.43
C GLN A 314 6.50 -4.07 9.65
N LYS A 315 5.70 -3.22 9.00
CA LYS A 315 6.26 -2.14 8.16
C LYS A 315 5.72 -0.74 8.47
N VAL A 316 6.66 0.07 8.97
CA VAL A 316 6.64 1.53 9.21
C VAL A 316 5.94 1.87 10.55
N LYS A 317 6.62 2.51 11.54
CA LYS A 317 6.16 2.90 12.91
C LYS A 317 6.69 4.29 13.41
N ASN A 318 5.86 5.20 14.00
CA ASN A 318 6.05 6.68 14.04
C ASN A 318 6.01 7.28 15.42
N VAL A 319 6.67 8.41 15.48
CA VAL A 319 6.45 9.66 16.18
C VAL A 319 7.89 10.16 16.30
N VAL A 320 8.25 11.17 15.54
CA VAL A 320 9.63 11.70 15.56
C VAL A 320 9.80 12.60 16.79
N VAL A 321 10.97 12.50 17.44
CA VAL A 321 11.39 13.30 18.59
C VAL A 321 12.93 13.21 18.69
N LEU A 322 13.64 14.32 18.90
CA LEU A 322 15.10 14.32 19.09
C LEU A 322 15.47 13.87 20.50
N THR A 323 16.70 13.38 20.64
CA THR A 323 17.30 13.06 21.95
C THR A 323 18.80 13.39 21.90
N PRO A 324 19.38 14.07 22.91
CA PRO A 324 20.82 14.24 22.99
C PRO A 324 21.50 12.89 23.20
N GLY A 325 22.60 12.64 22.49
CA GLY A 325 23.39 11.41 22.62
C GLY A 325 24.37 11.49 23.80
N PRO A 326 24.78 10.35 24.38
CA PRO A 326 25.87 10.34 25.34
C PRO A 326 27.21 10.64 24.64
N GLN A 327 28.10 11.36 25.31
CA GLN A 327 29.48 11.54 24.84
C GLN A 327 30.25 10.22 24.96
N SER A 328 30.34 9.45 23.87
CA SER A 328 31.40 8.46 23.68
C SER A 328 32.64 9.17 23.14
N ALA A 329 33.58 9.49 24.02
CA ALA A 329 34.88 9.99 23.61
C ALA A 329 35.79 8.86 23.09
N GLN A 330 36.70 9.24 22.18
CA GLN A 330 37.87 8.50 21.67
C GLN A 330 37.67 7.52 20.50
N LEU A 331 38.35 7.87 19.40
CA LEU A 331 38.98 7.07 18.34
C LEU A 331 38.23 5.83 17.80
#